data_AF-A0A496PNQ3-F1
#
_entry.id   AF-A0A496PNQ3-F1
#
_cell.length_a   1.000
_cell.length_b   1.000
_cell.length_c   1.000
_cell.angle_alpha   90.00
_cell.angle_beta   90.00
_cell.angle_gamma   90.00
#
_symmetry.space_group_name_H-M   'P 1'
#
loop_
_entity.id
_entity.type
_entity.pdbx_description
1 polymer ?
#
loop_
_entity_poly.entity_id
_entity_poly.type
_entity_poly.pdbx_seq_one_letter_code
_entity_poly.pdbx_strand_id
1 'polypeptide(L)'
;MNLAIVTPLPPQQTGIADYAIGLVNGLRGEDFNIDLFTNIETGSIAELSNFKIFNLNSIDTDCLEDYDLVIFHMGNNVDFHLYMLELLKKYGGIVHLHDLVLHHLVARLTYGEDNPLAYYEKIAEWY
;
A
#
# COMPACT_ATOMS: atom_id res chain seq x y z
N MET A 1 -6.14 1.78 19.51
CA MET A 1 -5.45 0.79 18.64
C MET A 1 -4.56 1.55 17.67
N ASN A 2 -3.30 1.15 17.54
CA ASN A 2 -2.31 1.78 16.67
C ASN A 2 -2.37 1.13 15.28
N LEU A 3 -2.63 1.92 14.26
CA LEU A 3 -2.81 1.49 12.88
C LEU A 3 -1.70 2.05 12.00
N ALA A 4 -1.06 1.17 11.23
CA ALA A 4 -0.20 1.57 10.12
C ALA A 4 -0.99 1.42 8.82
N ILE A 5 -1.21 2.51 8.10
CA ILE A 5 -1.85 2.48 6.79
C ILE A 5 -0.80 2.68 5.71
N VAL A 6 -0.53 1.63 4.95
CA VAL A 6 0.39 1.62 3.81
C VAL A 6 -0.40 1.91 2.54
N THR A 7 -0.18 3.06 1.93
CA THR A 7 -0.99 3.56 0.82
C THR A 7 -0.17 4.50 -0.08
N PRO A 8 -0.42 4.55 -1.41
CA PRO A 8 0.02 5.71 -2.17
C PRO A 8 -0.60 6.99 -1.58
N LEU A 9 0.11 8.10 -1.72
CA LEU A 9 -0.33 9.42 -1.30
C LEU A 9 0.05 10.46 -2.37
N PRO A 10 -0.62 11.63 -2.42
CA PRO A 10 -0.16 12.71 -3.29
C PRO A 10 1.33 13.01 -3.06
N PRO A 11 2.12 13.31 -4.11
CA PRO A 11 1.72 13.61 -5.48
C PRO A 11 1.46 12.41 -6.42
N GLN A 12 1.39 11.16 -5.93
CA GLN A 12 1.01 10.02 -6.78
C GLN A 12 -0.42 10.21 -7.31
N GLN A 13 -0.56 10.33 -8.63
CA GLN A 13 -1.84 10.60 -9.30
C GLN A 13 -2.69 9.32 -9.40
N THR A 14 -3.28 8.92 -8.28
CA THR A 14 -4.15 7.75 -8.20
C THR A 14 -5.41 8.08 -7.42
N GLY A 15 -6.54 7.49 -7.81
CA GLY A 15 -7.77 7.61 -7.01
C GLY A 15 -7.64 6.99 -5.60
N ILE A 16 -6.70 6.07 -5.41
CA ILE A 16 -6.42 5.45 -4.10
C ILE A 16 -5.73 6.44 -3.15
N ALA A 17 -4.84 7.28 -3.67
CA ALA A 17 -4.21 8.36 -2.91
C ALA A 17 -5.25 9.38 -2.41
N ASP A 18 -6.17 9.80 -3.28
CA ASP A 18 -7.28 10.69 -2.90
C ASP A 18 -8.23 10.01 -1.90
N TYR A 19 -8.54 8.73 -2.12
CA TYR A 19 -9.39 7.93 -1.23
C TYR A 19 -8.79 7.83 0.18
N ALA A 20 -7.48 7.57 0.27
CA ALA A 20 -6.79 7.41 1.56
C ALA A 20 -6.92 8.68 2.42
N ILE A 21 -6.79 9.86 1.82
CA ILE A 21 -7.01 11.14 2.51
C ILE A 21 -8.43 11.21 3.09
N GLY A 22 -9.44 10.88 2.29
CA GLY A 22 -10.83 10.88 2.74
C GLY A 22 -11.07 9.90 3.89
N LEU A 23 -10.54 8.68 3.78
CA LEU A 23 -10.70 7.64 4.79
C LEU A 23 -10.10 8.06 6.14
N VAL A 24 -8.81 8.44 6.17
CA VAL A 24 -8.15 8.75 7.46
C VAL A 24 -8.77 9.96 8.13
N ASN A 25 -9.19 10.96 7.34
CA ASN A 25 -9.92 12.11 7.87
C ASN A 25 -11.28 11.73 8.45
N GLY A 26 -11.98 10.77 7.83
CA GLY A 26 -13.26 10.24 8.33
C GLY A 26 -13.13 9.38 9.59
N LEU A 27 -11.96 8.78 9.82
CA LEU A 27 -11.65 8.00 11.02
C LEU A 27 -11.12 8.87 12.19
N ARG A 28 -11.04 10.20 12.03
CA ARG A 28 -10.60 11.11 13.09
C ARG A 28 -11.60 11.10 14.24
N GLY A 29 -11.09 10.92 15.46
CA GLY A 29 -11.89 10.97 16.69
C GLY A 29 -12.42 9.61 17.17
N GLU A 30 -12.16 8.56 16.42
CA GLU A 30 -12.27 7.18 16.91
C GLU A 30 -11.09 6.83 17.82
N ASP A 31 -11.15 5.69 18.52
CA ASP A 31 -10.07 5.18 19.39
C ASP A 31 -8.85 4.60 18.59
N PHE A 32 -8.55 5.21 17.43
CA PHE A 32 -7.46 4.83 16.53
C PHE A 32 -6.34 5.89 16.50
N ASN A 33 -5.10 5.44 16.72
CA ASN A 33 -3.91 6.22 16.40
C ASN A 33 -3.42 5.77 15.03
N ILE A 34 -3.50 6.64 14.03
CA ILE A 34 -3.22 6.28 12.63
C ILE A 34 -1.93 6.97 12.18
N ASP A 35 -0.98 6.16 11.70
CA ASP A 35 0.20 6.63 10.98
C ASP A 35 0.17 6.13 9.53
N LEU A 36 0.63 6.98 8.62
CA LEU A 36 0.62 6.73 7.19
C LEU A 36 2.01 6.36 6.69
N PHE A 37 2.09 5.37 5.81
CA PHE A 37 3.32 4.90 5.19
C PHE A 37 3.16 4.91 3.67
N THR A 38 4.12 5.52 2.98
CA THR A 38 4.15 5.58 1.51
C THR A 38 5.59 5.42 1.00
N ASN A 39 5.76 5.15 -0.30
CA ASN A 39 7.06 4.89 -0.92
C ASN A 39 7.66 6.13 -1.61
N ILE A 40 7.11 7.32 -1.39
CA ILE A 40 7.63 8.56 -1.95
C ILE A 40 7.66 9.67 -0.90
N GLU A 41 8.40 10.72 -1.22
CA GLU A 41 8.28 11.97 -0.47
C GLU A 41 7.03 12.72 -0.91
N THR A 42 6.14 13.01 0.04
CA THR A 42 4.85 13.68 -0.25
C THR A 42 4.94 15.19 -0.15
N GLY A 43 5.92 15.71 0.60
CA GLY A 43 5.89 17.08 1.09
C GLY A 43 4.74 17.32 2.07
N SER A 44 4.38 18.58 2.29
CA SER A 44 3.26 18.95 3.17
C SER A 44 1.92 18.79 2.45
N ILE A 45 1.08 17.89 2.95
CA ILE A 45 -0.32 17.71 2.52
C ILE A 45 -1.21 18.31 3.62
N ALA A 46 -1.90 19.42 3.33
CA ALA A 46 -2.65 20.18 4.34
C ALA A 46 -3.74 19.33 5.03
N GLU A 47 -4.43 18.49 4.26
CA GLU A 47 -5.47 17.58 4.71
C GLU A 47 -4.95 16.51 5.68
N LEU A 48 -3.65 16.21 5.60
CA LEU A 48 -2.99 15.20 6.42
C LEU A 48 -2.12 15.79 7.54
N SER A 49 -2.22 17.10 7.81
CA SER A 49 -1.41 17.80 8.84
C SER A 49 -1.50 17.22 10.26
N ASN A 50 -2.53 16.44 10.58
CA ASN A 50 -2.71 15.79 11.88
C ASN A 50 -2.19 14.34 11.93
N PHE A 51 -1.69 13.81 10.82
CA PHE A 51 -1.16 12.44 10.73
C PHE A 51 0.34 12.49 10.54
N LYS A 52 1.04 11.49 11.10
CA LYS A 52 2.44 11.28 10.74
C LYS A 52 2.48 10.52 9.43
N ILE A 53 3.35 10.97 8.53
CA ILE A 53 3.61 10.33 7.25
C ILE A 53 5.06 9.89 7.26
N PHE A 54 5.27 8.62 6.99
CA PHE A 54 6.58 7.99 6.90
C PHE A 54 6.85 7.60 5.45
N ASN A 55 8.02 8.02 4.97
CA ASN A 55 8.56 7.55 3.71
C ASN A 55 9.33 6.26 3.95
N LEU A 56 8.81 5.14 3.44
CA LEU A 56 9.34 3.79 3.60
C LEU A 56 10.77 3.63 3.07
N ASN A 57 11.22 4.49 2.15
CA ASN A 57 12.59 4.46 1.66
C ASN A 57 13.61 5.11 2.61
N SER A 58 13.12 5.81 3.64
CA SER A 58 13.94 6.63 4.55
C SER A 58 13.92 6.12 6.00
N ILE A 59 13.22 5.03 6.27
CA ILE A 59 13.05 4.47 7.62
C ILE A 59 13.36 2.98 7.63
N ASP A 60 13.62 2.46 8.83
CA ASP A 60 13.60 1.02 9.06
C ASP A 60 12.15 0.53 9.13
N THR A 61 11.78 -0.37 8.23
CA THR A 61 10.41 -0.90 8.13
C THR A 61 10.04 -1.83 9.28
N ASP A 62 11.01 -2.29 10.09
CA ASP A 62 10.74 -3.17 11.25
C ASP A 62 9.82 -2.50 12.28
N CYS A 63 9.73 -1.16 12.29
CA CYS A 63 8.75 -0.44 13.10
C CYS A 63 7.29 -0.82 12.80
N LEU A 64 7.00 -1.45 11.66
CA LEU A 64 5.66 -1.94 11.34
C LEU A 64 5.20 -3.07 12.29
N GLU A 65 6.12 -3.79 12.93
CA GLU A 65 5.81 -4.82 13.93
C GLU A 65 5.25 -4.25 15.25
N ASP A 66 5.48 -2.95 15.51
CA ASP A 66 5.01 -2.27 16.71
C ASP A 66 3.53 -1.85 16.63
N TYR A 67 2.90 -1.97 15.45
CA TYR A 67 1.51 -1.60 15.24
C TYR A 67 0.58 -2.79 15.50
N ASP A 68 -0.59 -2.52 16.07
CA ASP A 68 -1.61 -3.56 16.32
C ASP A 68 -2.13 -4.17 15.01
N LEU A 69 -2.16 -3.36 13.94
CA LEU A 69 -2.63 -3.77 12.62
C LEU A 69 -2.02 -2.92 11.50
N VAL A 70 -1.55 -3.58 10.46
CA VAL A 70 -1.10 -2.97 9.20
C VAL A 70 -2.18 -3.15 8.13
N ILE A 71 -2.56 -2.06 7.47
CA ILE A 71 -3.58 -2.03 6.41
C ILE A 71 -2.92 -1.56 5.11
N PHE A 72 -3.06 -2.34 4.04
CA PHE A 72 -2.51 -2.06 2.73
C PHE A 72 -3.61 -1.64 1.75
N HIS A 73 -3.52 -0.44 1.20
CA HIS A 73 -4.40 0.04 0.14
C HIS A 73 -3.82 -0.34 -1.22
N MET A 74 -4.20 -1.52 -1.71
CA MET A 74 -3.57 -2.13 -2.87
C MET A 74 -4.45 -2.02 -4.11
N GLY A 75 -3.84 -1.60 -5.22
CA GLY A 75 -4.42 -1.61 -6.56
C GLY A 75 -3.57 -2.40 -7.55
N ASN A 76 -4.01 -2.43 -8.81
CA ASN A 76 -3.40 -3.20 -9.89
C ASN A 76 -2.19 -2.50 -10.54
N ASN A 77 -2.04 -1.18 -10.37
CA ASN A 77 -0.94 -0.44 -10.97
C ASN A 77 0.38 -0.69 -10.21
N VAL A 78 1.34 -1.29 -10.90
CA VAL A 78 2.62 -1.71 -10.35
C VAL A 78 3.47 -0.55 -9.83
N ASP A 79 3.38 0.63 -10.46
CA ASP A 79 4.20 1.78 -10.10
C ASP A 79 3.82 2.34 -8.72
N PHE A 80 2.59 2.08 -8.27
CA PHE A 80 2.03 2.63 -7.03
C PHE A 80 1.84 1.58 -5.93
N HIS A 81 1.82 0.28 -6.25
CA HIS A 81 1.44 -0.75 -5.28
C HIS A 81 2.43 -1.90 -5.14
N LEU A 82 3.40 -2.06 -6.05
CA LEU A 82 4.31 -3.20 -6.02
C LEU A 82 5.13 -3.29 -4.73
N TYR A 83 5.57 -2.14 -4.19
CA TYR A 83 6.37 -2.07 -2.96
C TYR A 83 5.66 -2.67 -1.73
N MET A 84 4.33 -2.71 -1.74
CA MET A 84 3.54 -3.24 -0.63
C MET A 84 3.65 -4.75 -0.51
N LEU A 85 3.99 -5.47 -1.59
CA LEU A 85 4.02 -6.94 -1.58
C LEU A 85 5.12 -7.50 -0.66
N GLU A 86 6.30 -6.90 -0.66
CA GLU A 86 7.39 -7.33 0.23
C GLU A 86 7.05 -7.05 1.70
N LEU A 87 6.41 -5.91 1.97
CA LEU A 87 5.92 -5.56 3.31
C LEU A 87 4.82 -6.51 3.77
N LEU A 88 3.83 -6.79 2.90
CA LEU A 88 2.74 -7.72 3.18
C LEU A 88 3.26 -9.15 3.44
N LYS A 89 4.25 -9.59 2.65
CA LYS A 89 4.89 -10.89 2.82
C LYS A 89 5.65 -11.00 4.15
N LYS A 90 6.27 -9.90 4.60
CA LYS A 90 7.07 -9.87 5.84
C LYS A 90 6.20 -9.71 7.08
N TYR A 91 5.29 -8.75 7.10
CA TYR A 91 4.56 -8.33 8.31
C TYR A 91 3.11 -8.84 8.36
N GLY A 92 2.56 -9.31 7.24
CA GLY A 92 1.13 -9.62 7.14
C GLY A 92 0.26 -8.38 7.31
N GLY A 93 -1.06 -8.56 7.41
CA GLY A 93 -2.02 -7.47 7.63
C GLY A 93 -3.31 -7.63 6.83
N ILE A 94 -4.10 -6.55 6.78
CA ILE A 94 -5.32 -6.47 5.98
C ILE A 94 -5.02 -5.80 4.65
N VAL A 95 -5.49 -6.40 3.56
CA VAL A 95 -5.45 -5.78 2.23
C VAL A 95 -6.82 -5.20 1.90
N HIS A 96 -6.88 -3.88 1.77
CA HIS A 96 -8.00 -3.20 1.14
C HIS A 96 -7.75 -3.14 -0.36
N LEU A 97 -8.36 -4.08 -1.07
CA LEU A 97 -8.18 -4.25 -2.50
C LEU A 97 -9.11 -3.31 -3.29
N HIS A 98 -8.53 -2.40 -4.06
CA HIS A 98 -9.27 -1.38 -4.81
C HIS A 98 -9.65 -1.82 -6.23
N ASP A 99 -8.94 -2.80 -6.80
CA ASP A 99 -9.18 -3.31 -8.15
C ASP A 99 -9.71 -4.74 -8.11
N LEU A 100 -10.73 -5.03 -8.91
CA LEU A 100 -11.30 -6.39 -9.04
C LEU A 100 -10.31 -7.38 -9.66
N VAL A 101 -9.27 -6.88 -10.32
CA VAL A 101 -8.35 -7.67 -11.14
C VAL A 101 -6.93 -7.16 -10.93
N LEU A 102 -5.98 -8.07 -10.67
CA LEU A 102 -4.57 -7.77 -10.40
C LEU A 102 -3.61 -8.24 -11.51
N HIS A 103 -4.10 -8.40 -12.74
CA HIS A 103 -3.29 -8.94 -13.84
C HIS A 103 -2.01 -8.16 -14.12
N HIS A 104 -2.02 -6.83 -14.01
CA HIS A 104 -0.80 -6.04 -14.28
C HIS A 104 0.24 -6.21 -13.17
N LEU A 105 -0.23 -6.32 -11.93
CA LEU A 105 0.62 -6.67 -10.79
C LEU A 105 1.27 -8.05 -10.98
N VAL A 106 0.46 -9.08 -11.29
CA VAL A 106 0.94 -10.44 -11.54
C VAL A 106 1.89 -10.48 -12.74
N ALA A 107 1.52 -9.84 -13.85
CA ALA A 107 2.35 -9.73 -15.03
C ALA A 107 3.71 -9.14 -14.68
N ARG A 108 3.78 -8.03 -13.93
CA ARG A 108 5.07 -7.42 -13.59
C ARG A 108 5.96 -8.33 -12.74
N LEU A 109 5.37 -9.08 -11.81
CA LEU A 109 6.10 -10.05 -10.98
C LEU A 109 6.68 -11.18 -11.83
N THR A 110 5.95 -11.68 -12.83
CA THR A 110 6.37 -12.83 -13.65
C THR A 110 7.23 -12.44 -14.85
N TYR A 111 6.98 -11.27 -15.46
CA TYR A 111 7.80 -10.77 -16.58
C TYR A 111 9.19 -10.31 -16.11
N GLY A 112 9.36 -9.97 -14.83
CA GLY A 112 10.66 -9.64 -14.26
C GLY A 112 11.66 -10.81 -14.26
N GLU A 113 11.20 -12.05 -14.51
CA GLU A 113 12.05 -13.24 -14.57
C GLU A 113 12.45 -13.65 -16.01
N ASP A 114 12.24 -12.78 -17.02
CA ASP A 114 12.42 -13.11 -18.46
C ASP A 114 11.65 -14.36 -18.91
N ASN A 115 10.64 -14.77 -18.15
CA ASN A 115 9.85 -15.97 -18.38
C ASN A 115 8.37 -15.61 -18.64
N PRO A 116 7.99 -15.29 -19.89
CA PRO A 116 6.60 -14.98 -20.22
C PRO A 116 5.64 -16.15 -19.95
N LEU A 117 6.14 -17.41 -19.89
CA LEU A 117 5.32 -18.55 -19.53
C LEU A 117 4.92 -18.52 -18.05
N ALA A 118 5.75 -17.97 -17.16
CA ALA A 118 5.45 -17.87 -15.74
C ALA A 118 4.16 -17.08 -15.46
N TYR A 119 3.84 -16.07 -16.29
CA TYR A 119 2.56 -15.38 -16.20
C TYR A 119 1.38 -16.33 -16.45
N TYR A 120 1.43 -17.07 -17.56
CA TYR A 120 0.36 -18.00 -17.94
C TYR A 120 0.23 -19.16 -16.97
N GLU A 121 1.36 -19.71 -16.51
CA GLU A 121 1.39 -20.74 -15.47
C GLU A 121 0.72 -20.23 -14.18
N LYS A 122 1.08 -19.01 -13.75
CA LYS A 122 0.49 -18.41 -12.54
C LYS A 122 -1.01 -18.16 -12.68
N ILE A 123 -1.48 -17.68 -13.83
CA ILE A 123 -2.92 -17.49 -14.06
C ILE A 123 -3.65 -18.84 -14.14
N ALA A 124 -3.05 -19.86 -14.76
CA ALA A 124 -3.64 -21.20 -14.87
C ALA A 124 -3.78 -21.93 -13.52
N GLU A 125 -3.05 -21.52 -12.48
CA GLU A 125 -3.27 -22.05 -11.12
C GLU A 125 -4.67 -21.68 -10.57
N TRP A 126 -5.32 -20.64 -11.11
CA TRP A 126 -6.54 -20.05 -10.54
C TRP A 126 -7.80 -20.25 -11.40
N TYR A 127 -7.69 -20.95 -12.53
CA TYR A 127 -8.78 -21.26 -13.47
C TYR A 127 -8.78 -22.73 -13.85
#